data_AF-A0A3M1D4H1-F1
#
_entry.id   AF-A0A3M1D4H1-F1
#
_cell.length_a   1.000
_cell.length_b   1.000
_cell.length_c   1.000
_cell.angle_alpha   90.00
_cell.angle_beta   90.00
_cell.angle_gamma   90.00
#
_symmetry.space_group_name_H-M   'P 1'
#
loop_
_entity.id
_entity.type
_entity.pdbx_description
1 polymer ?
#
loop_
_entity_poly.entity_id
_entity_poly.type
_entity_poly.pdbx_seq_one_letter_code
_entity_poly.pdbx_strand_id
1 'polypeptide(L)'
;MAGIDTVPAAAQPEDRPMRTSTIAPSRPLRASLAIALLASIGSGCGPDCYDTCNKLYGSGSRDGEACGFTSPGQTTSELLDTCVDTCQSALNTPGDVGDYDPYVKQPGDAAITIETDRQAALWMDCIDETACNKLEEGYCAPVW
;
A
#
# COMPACT_ATOMS: atom_id res chain seq x y z
N MET A 1 14.20 14.29 51.67
CA MET A 1 14.04 15.45 50.75
C MET A 1 12.93 15.10 49.77
N ALA A 2 12.24 16.11 49.22
CA ALA A 2 11.03 16.09 48.37
C ALA A 2 10.70 14.80 47.57
N GLY A 3 9.44 14.47 47.28
CA GLY A 3 8.19 15.23 47.47
C GLY A 3 7.22 14.88 46.34
N ILE A 4 5.98 14.50 46.69
CA ILE A 4 4.88 14.15 45.77
C ILE A 4 4.26 15.39 45.12
N ASP A 5 3.79 15.27 43.86
CA ASP A 5 2.63 15.93 43.23
C ASP A 5 2.67 15.69 41.69
N THR A 6 1.63 15.85 40.85
CA THR A 6 0.15 15.63 40.90
C THR A 6 -0.40 15.86 39.47
N VAL A 7 -1.62 15.41 39.17
CA VAL A 7 -2.26 15.29 37.82
C VAL A 7 -3.61 16.06 37.83
N PRO A 8 -3.96 16.94 36.84
CA PRO A 8 -4.49 16.46 35.55
C PRO A 8 -4.32 17.37 34.28
N ALA A 9 -4.97 16.90 33.20
CA ALA A 9 -5.25 17.45 31.87
C ALA A 9 -5.63 18.94 31.69
N ALA A 10 -5.57 19.41 30.42
CA ALA A 10 -6.38 20.51 29.92
C ALA A 10 -6.74 20.34 28.42
N ALA A 11 -8.04 20.31 28.13
CA ALA A 11 -8.61 20.67 26.83
C ALA A 11 -9.34 22.00 26.98
N GLN A 12 -9.24 22.93 26.04
CA GLN A 12 -10.09 24.13 25.97
C GLN A 12 -10.39 24.57 24.52
N PRO A 13 -11.44 25.38 24.27
CA PRO A 13 -12.07 25.57 22.97
C PRO A 13 -11.97 27.04 22.48
N GLU A 14 -13.05 27.56 21.86
CA GLU A 14 -13.30 28.96 21.45
C GLU A 14 -12.67 29.37 20.09
N ASP A 15 -13.25 30.24 19.25
CA ASP A 15 -14.42 31.11 19.43
C ASP A 15 -15.26 31.28 18.12
N ARG A 16 -16.51 31.74 18.24
CA ARG A 16 -17.34 32.22 17.11
C ARG A 16 -17.07 33.70 16.82
N PRO A 17 -17.50 34.21 15.66
CA PRO A 17 -18.52 35.25 15.80
C PRO A 17 -19.72 35.10 14.85
N MET A 18 -20.91 35.36 15.40
CA MET A 18 -22.09 35.68 14.59
C MET A 18 -21.89 37.00 13.85
N ARG A 19 -22.39 37.09 12.61
CA ARG A 19 -22.78 38.38 12.03
C ARG A 19 -24.21 38.34 11.48
N THR A 20 -24.92 39.41 11.76
CA THR A 20 -26.36 39.59 11.62
C THR A 20 -26.82 39.80 10.17
N SER A 21 -28.06 39.42 9.90
CA SER A 21 -28.80 39.54 8.63
C SER A 21 -28.80 40.91 7.97
N THR A 22 -28.93 40.93 6.64
CA THR A 22 -29.66 41.98 5.88
C THR A 22 -30.34 41.34 4.66
N ILE A 23 -31.45 41.91 4.21
CA ILE A 23 -32.49 41.28 3.37
C ILE A 23 -32.43 41.79 1.91
N ALA A 24 -32.47 40.87 0.92
CA ALA A 24 -33.07 40.92 -0.45
C ALA A 24 -32.89 42.21 -1.36
N PRO A 25 -33.32 42.25 -2.65
CA PRO A 25 -34.01 41.23 -3.47
C PRO A 25 -33.58 41.09 -4.97
N SER A 26 -34.13 40.04 -5.60
CA SER A 26 -34.68 40.03 -6.98
C SER A 26 -33.81 39.81 -8.24
N ARG A 27 -34.42 38.99 -9.11
CA ARG A 27 -34.34 38.92 -10.60
C ARG A 27 -33.28 38.02 -11.27
N PRO A 28 -33.62 37.50 -12.47
CA PRO A 28 -33.20 36.15 -12.89
C PRO A 28 -32.09 36.18 -13.94
N LEU A 29 -31.39 35.06 -14.13
CA LEU A 29 -31.17 34.42 -15.44
C LEU A 29 -30.28 33.18 -15.33
N ARG A 30 -30.50 32.25 -16.26
CA ARG A 30 -29.57 31.20 -16.73
C ARG A 30 -29.21 30.09 -15.75
N ALA A 31 -29.87 28.95 -16.00
CA ALA A 31 -29.34 27.65 -15.66
C ALA A 31 -27.93 27.46 -16.25
N SER A 32 -26.94 27.40 -15.36
CA SER A 32 -25.65 26.77 -15.62
C SER A 32 -25.53 25.62 -14.64
N LEU A 33 -26.11 24.48 -15.00
CA LEU A 33 -26.04 23.25 -14.22
C LEU A 33 -24.65 22.61 -14.40
N ALA A 34 -23.61 23.31 -13.93
CA ALA A 34 -22.24 22.83 -13.92
C ALA A 34 -22.07 21.81 -12.77
N ILE A 35 -22.61 20.60 -12.99
CA ILE A 35 -22.29 19.44 -12.14
C ILE A 35 -20.83 19.07 -12.44
N ALA A 36 -19.91 19.72 -11.74
CA ALA A 36 -18.54 19.26 -11.61
C ALA A 36 -18.55 17.97 -10.78
N LEU A 37 -18.88 16.86 -11.42
CA LEU A 37 -18.68 15.53 -10.86
C LEU A 37 -17.16 15.31 -10.81
N LEU A 38 -16.54 15.77 -9.73
CA LEU A 38 -15.20 15.33 -9.32
C LEU A 38 -15.31 13.85 -9.02
N ALA A 39 -15.07 13.04 -10.05
CA ALA A 39 -14.84 11.62 -9.92
C ALA A 39 -13.52 11.46 -9.16
N SER A 40 -13.60 11.46 -7.84
CA SER A 40 -12.56 10.94 -6.96
C SER A 40 -12.39 9.47 -7.30
N ILE A 41 -11.49 9.17 -8.24
CA ILE A 41 -11.07 7.82 -8.56
C ILE A 41 -10.28 7.35 -7.35
N GLY A 42 -10.99 6.78 -6.36
CA GLY A 42 -10.36 6.05 -5.28
C GLY A 42 -9.61 4.89 -5.92
N SER A 43 -8.30 4.85 -5.70
CA SER A 43 -7.42 3.79 -6.16
C SER A 43 -7.68 2.50 -5.37
N GLY A 44 -8.80 1.84 -5.68
CA GLY A 44 -8.82 0.39 -5.77
C GLY A 44 -8.31 -0.01 -7.17
N CYS A 45 -7.68 -1.16 -7.36
CA CYS A 45 -7.76 -2.37 -6.53
C CYS A 45 -6.39 -3.05 -6.42
N GLY A 46 -6.11 -3.65 -5.25
CA GLY A 46 -4.93 -4.49 -5.00
C GLY A 46 -3.80 -3.77 -4.24
N PRO A 47 -2.85 -4.53 -3.66
CA PRO A 47 -1.60 -3.99 -3.16
C PRO A 47 -0.77 -3.44 -4.33
N ASP A 48 0.06 -2.43 -4.07
CA ASP A 48 1.05 -1.99 -5.07
C ASP A 48 2.41 -2.67 -4.89
N CYS A 49 3.25 -2.59 -5.92
CA CYS A 49 4.58 -3.21 -5.91
C CYS A 49 5.47 -2.71 -4.75
N TYR A 50 5.36 -1.43 -4.36
CA TYR A 50 6.19 -0.89 -3.30
C TYR A 50 5.76 -1.45 -1.94
N ASP A 51 4.47 -1.41 -1.61
CA ASP A 51 3.96 -1.99 -0.36
C ASP A 51 4.20 -3.51 -0.30
N THR A 52 4.03 -4.23 -1.41
CA THR A 52 4.32 -5.68 -1.51
C THR A 52 5.80 -5.99 -1.27
N CYS A 53 6.72 -5.31 -1.98
CA CYS A 53 8.15 -5.51 -1.83
C CYS A 53 8.68 -5.02 -0.46
N ASN A 54 8.07 -3.98 0.11
CA ASN A 54 8.38 -3.49 1.45
C ASN A 54 7.90 -4.47 2.54
N LYS A 55 6.80 -5.20 2.34
CA LYS A 55 6.39 -6.32 3.21
C LYS A 55 7.43 -7.46 3.20
N LEU A 56 8.03 -7.76 2.04
CA LEU A 56 9.08 -8.79 1.92
C LEU A 56 10.42 -8.34 2.54
N TYR A 57 10.96 -7.23 2.06
CA TYR A 57 12.36 -6.83 2.28
C TYR A 57 12.54 -5.66 3.25
N GLY A 58 11.47 -4.91 3.56
CA GLY A 58 11.53 -3.69 4.34
C GLY A 58 12.18 -3.87 5.71
N SER A 59 12.83 -2.82 6.20
CA SER A 59 13.45 -2.78 7.54
C SER A 59 12.56 -2.12 8.61
N GLY A 60 11.28 -1.87 8.29
CA GLY A 60 10.29 -1.32 9.22
C GLY A 60 8.98 -0.92 8.55
N SER A 61 8.03 -1.86 8.45
CA SER A 61 6.62 -1.55 8.17
C SER A 61 6.02 -0.71 9.32
N ARG A 62 5.01 0.14 9.02
CA ARG A 62 4.32 0.95 10.05
C ARG A 62 3.74 0.13 11.21
N ASP A 63 3.42 -1.13 10.94
CA ASP A 63 2.79 -2.06 11.87
C ASP A 63 3.73 -3.19 12.34
N GLY A 64 5.00 -3.17 11.89
CA GLY A 64 6.07 -4.08 12.37
C GLY A 64 6.18 -5.43 11.65
N GLU A 65 5.41 -5.64 10.58
CA GLU A 65 5.24 -6.94 9.89
C GLU A 65 6.06 -7.11 8.60
N ALA A 66 7.23 -6.46 8.49
CA ALA A 66 8.15 -6.77 7.40
C ALA A 66 8.80 -8.13 7.66
N CYS A 67 8.79 -9.02 6.67
CA CYS A 67 9.28 -10.39 6.81
C CYS A 67 10.81 -10.48 6.91
N GLY A 68 11.53 -9.42 6.52
CA GLY A 68 12.98 -9.32 6.69
C GLY A 68 13.76 -10.31 5.82
N PHE A 69 13.25 -10.65 4.63
CA PHE A 69 13.97 -11.49 3.69
C PHE A 69 15.31 -10.86 3.31
N THR A 70 16.35 -11.68 3.21
CA THR A 70 17.70 -11.25 2.83
C THR A 70 18.27 -12.23 1.82
N SER A 71 19.09 -11.72 0.89
CA SER A 71 19.76 -12.52 -0.14
C SER A 71 21.28 -12.40 0.03
N PRO A 72 22.05 -13.50 -0.02
CA PRO A 72 23.50 -13.45 0.18
C PRO A 72 24.20 -12.51 -0.81
N GLY A 73 24.84 -11.47 -0.28
CA GLY A 73 25.62 -10.52 -1.09
C GLY A 73 24.82 -9.33 -1.65
N GLN A 74 23.52 -9.21 -1.34
CA GLN A 74 22.70 -8.05 -1.68
C GLN A 74 22.31 -7.25 -0.43
N THR A 75 22.19 -5.94 -0.54
CA THR A 75 21.60 -5.09 0.49
C THR A 75 20.08 -5.08 0.40
N THR A 76 19.41 -4.75 1.50
CA THR A 76 17.95 -4.54 1.55
C THR A 76 17.45 -3.56 0.49
N SER A 77 18.20 -2.48 0.22
CA SER A 77 17.82 -1.50 -0.81
C SER A 77 17.90 -2.09 -2.21
N GLU A 78 18.95 -2.82 -2.55
CA GLU A 78 19.08 -3.49 -3.86
C GLU A 78 17.96 -4.52 -4.09
N LEU A 79 17.58 -5.27 -3.04
CA LEU A 79 16.44 -6.21 -3.10
C LEU A 79 15.10 -5.49 -3.27
N LEU A 80 14.88 -4.40 -2.54
CA LEU A 80 13.65 -3.60 -2.65
C LEU A 80 13.53 -2.99 -4.05
N ASP A 81 14.59 -2.36 -4.56
CA ASP A 81 14.63 -1.75 -5.89
C ASP A 81 14.41 -2.82 -6.99
N THR A 82 15.12 -3.95 -6.93
CA THR A 82 14.99 -5.06 -7.91
C THR A 82 13.59 -5.67 -7.91
N CYS A 83 13.00 -5.87 -6.73
CA CYS A 83 11.63 -6.37 -6.58
C CYS A 83 10.61 -5.40 -7.18
N VAL A 84 10.72 -4.10 -6.86
CA VAL A 84 9.81 -3.06 -7.35
C VAL A 84 9.92 -2.91 -8.87
N ASP A 85 11.13 -2.89 -9.43
CA ASP A 85 11.37 -2.81 -10.87
C ASP A 85 10.82 -4.04 -11.60
N THR A 86 11.01 -5.24 -11.05
CA THR A 86 10.52 -6.49 -11.66
C THR A 86 8.99 -6.56 -11.64
N CYS A 87 8.37 -6.21 -10.50
CA CYS A 87 6.92 -6.13 -10.35
C CYS A 87 6.30 -5.08 -11.30
N GLN A 88 6.89 -3.88 -11.40
CA GLN A 88 6.43 -2.86 -12.36
C GLN A 88 6.63 -3.29 -13.81
N SER A 89 7.75 -3.96 -14.14
CA SER A 89 8.00 -4.48 -15.50
C SER A 89 6.93 -5.50 -15.92
N ALA A 90 6.59 -6.43 -15.01
CA ALA A 90 5.53 -7.41 -15.22
C ALA A 90 4.15 -6.73 -15.36
N LEU A 91 3.79 -5.80 -14.47
CA LEU A 91 2.52 -5.04 -14.57
C LEU A 91 2.37 -4.23 -15.87
N ASN A 92 3.48 -3.82 -16.49
CA ASN A 92 3.48 -3.13 -17.79
C ASN A 92 3.49 -4.10 -19.00
N THR A 93 3.47 -5.42 -18.77
CA THR A 93 3.55 -6.46 -19.80
C THR A 93 2.26 -7.31 -19.81
N PRO A 94 1.28 -6.99 -20.68
CA PRO A 94 0.03 -7.74 -20.75
C PRO A 94 0.25 -9.19 -21.19
N GLY A 95 -0.31 -10.15 -20.45
CA GLY A 95 -0.20 -11.57 -20.80
C GLY A 95 -1.17 -12.49 -20.09
N ASP A 96 -1.01 -13.79 -20.33
CA ASP A 96 -1.70 -14.84 -19.59
C ASP A 96 -0.83 -15.32 -18.42
N VAL A 97 -1.45 -16.01 -17.46
CA VAL A 97 -0.77 -16.53 -16.26
C VAL A 97 0.12 -17.74 -16.59
N GLY A 98 -0.27 -18.55 -17.56
CA GLY A 98 0.38 -19.82 -17.87
C GLY A 98 0.21 -20.83 -16.73
N ASP A 99 1.27 -21.58 -16.42
CA ASP A 99 1.33 -22.54 -15.32
C ASP A 99 1.79 -21.91 -13.97
N TYR A 100 1.81 -20.58 -13.88
CA TYR A 100 2.22 -19.85 -12.68
C TYR A 100 1.16 -19.93 -11.57
N ASP A 101 1.51 -20.50 -10.43
CA ASP A 101 0.69 -20.53 -9.22
C ASP A 101 1.54 -20.14 -7.99
N PRO A 102 1.35 -18.94 -7.40
CA PRO A 102 2.13 -18.49 -6.25
C PRO A 102 1.66 -19.16 -4.94
N TYR A 103 0.47 -19.75 -4.91
CA TYR A 103 -0.08 -20.47 -3.75
C TYR A 103 0.45 -21.90 -3.64
N VAL A 104 1.22 -22.37 -4.63
CA VAL A 104 1.98 -23.63 -4.56
C VAL A 104 3.37 -23.36 -4.02
N LYS A 105 3.75 -24.15 -3.00
CA LYS A 105 5.09 -24.13 -2.38
C LYS A 105 6.16 -24.42 -3.43
N GLN A 106 7.03 -23.44 -3.65
CA GLN A 106 8.21 -23.57 -4.50
C GLN A 106 9.35 -24.32 -3.77
N PRO A 107 10.28 -24.95 -4.50
CA PRO A 107 11.52 -25.46 -3.90
C PRO A 107 12.34 -24.29 -3.33
N GLY A 108 12.86 -24.45 -2.11
CA GLY A 108 13.21 -23.34 -1.21
C GLY A 108 14.30 -22.34 -1.64
N ASP A 109 14.99 -22.58 -2.75
CA ASP A 109 16.01 -21.67 -3.30
C ASP A 109 15.60 -21.06 -4.67
N ALA A 110 14.40 -21.38 -5.17
CA ALA A 110 13.92 -20.90 -6.47
C ALA A 110 13.26 -19.52 -6.34
N ALA A 111 13.96 -18.48 -6.80
CA ALA A 111 13.28 -17.29 -7.28
C ALA A 111 12.36 -17.65 -8.44
N ILE A 112 11.13 -17.15 -8.39
CA ILE A 112 10.18 -17.22 -9.49
C ILE A 112 10.14 -15.88 -10.21
N THR A 113 10.40 -15.89 -11.51
CA THR A 113 10.23 -14.70 -12.33
C THR A 113 8.74 -14.46 -12.58
N ILE A 114 8.27 -13.24 -12.32
CA ILE A 114 6.98 -12.73 -12.83
C ILE A 114 7.24 -11.97 -14.13
N GLU A 115 6.53 -12.33 -15.19
CA GLU A 115 6.73 -11.79 -16.54
C GLU A 115 5.52 -10.98 -17.04
N THR A 116 4.32 -11.26 -16.53
CA THR A 116 3.06 -10.68 -17.03
C THR A 116 2.24 -9.98 -15.94
N ASP A 117 1.37 -9.06 -16.37
CA ASP A 117 0.47 -8.28 -15.52
C ASP A 117 -0.39 -9.15 -14.60
N ARG A 118 -0.90 -10.26 -15.13
CA ARG A 118 -1.70 -11.22 -14.36
C ARG A 118 -0.88 -12.05 -13.37
N GLN A 119 0.37 -12.37 -13.70
CA GLN A 119 1.28 -13.05 -12.75
C GLN A 119 1.64 -12.12 -11.60
N ALA A 120 1.98 -10.86 -11.89
CA ALA A 120 2.27 -9.85 -10.87
C ALA A 120 1.07 -9.60 -9.95
N ALA A 121 -0.15 -9.50 -10.50
CA ALA A 121 -1.37 -9.37 -9.69
C ALA A 121 -1.55 -10.56 -8.71
N LEU A 122 -1.50 -11.79 -9.22
CA LEU A 122 -1.63 -13.00 -8.38
C LEU A 122 -0.53 -13.10 -7.31
N TRP A 123 0.69 -12.66 -7.63
CA TRP A 123 1.83 -12.65 -6.72
C TRP A 123 1.66 -11.62 -5.60
N MET A 124 1.22 -10.40 -5.92
CA MET A 124 0.93 -9.35 -4.93
C MET A 124 -0.23 -9.77 -4.01
N ASP A 125 -1.33 -10.28 -4.56
CA ASP A 125 -2.47 -10.81 -3.79
C ASP A 125 -2.01 -11.94 -2.83
N CYS A 126 -1.20 -12.88 -3.34
CA CYS A 126 -0.65 -13.97 -2.53
C CYS A 126 0.19 -13.44 -1.37
N ILE A 127 1.08 -12.47 -1.60
CA ILE A 127 1.91 -11.88 -0.55
C ILE A 127 1.08 -11.10 0.46
N ASP A 128 0.05 -10.37 0.04
CA ASP A 128 -0.80 -9.60 0.95
C ASP A 128 -1.58 -10.51 1.91
N GLU A 129 -2.22 -11.56 1.39
CA GLU A 129 -2.96 -12.54 2.19
C GLU A 129 -2.05 -13.46 3.03
N THR A 130 -0.80 -13.67 2.62
CA THR A 130 0.11 -14.64 3.26
C THR A 130 0.94 -14.03 4.39
N ALA A 131 1.01 -14.74 5.51
CA ALA A 131 1.86 -14.40 6.65
C ALA A 131 3.33 -14.78 6.42
N CYS A 132 4.28 -14.02 6.99
CA CYS A 132 5.72 -14.20 6.75
C CYS A 132 6.23 -15.63 6.95
N ASN A 133 5.73 -16.36 7.96
CA ASN A 133 6.13 -17.74 8.21
C ASN A 133 5.77 -18.71 7.07
N LYS A 134 4.79 -18.38 6.23
CA LYS A 134 4.44 -19.14 5.02
C LYS A 134 5.27 -18.72 3.82
N LEU A 135 5.65 -17.45 3.74
CA LEU A 135 6.61 -16.97 2.74
C LEU A 135 7.98 -17.64 2.96
N GLU A 136 8.44 -17.79 4.22
CA GLU A 136 9.64 -18.56 4.58
C GLU A 136 9.53 -20.06 4.24
N GLU A 137 8.32 -20.62 4.24
CA GLU A 137 8.08 -21.98 3.78
C GLU A 137 8.16 -22.12 2.24
N GLY A 138 8.33 -21.04 1.47
CA GLY A 138 8.43 -21.06 0.01
C GLY A 138 7.10 -20.84 -0.73
N TYR A 139 6.09 -20.29 -0.06
CA TYR A 139 4.87 -19.79 -0.71
C TYR A 139 5.06 -18.36 -1.22
N CYS A 140 4.32 -17.96 -2.27
CA CYS A 140 4.40 -16.65 -2.92
C CYS A 140 5.85 -16.19 -3.17
N ALA A 141 6.68 -17.08 -3.69
CA ALA A 141 8.12 -16.97 -3.54
C ALA A 141 8.68 -15.62 -4.06
N PRO A 142 9.67 -15.05 -3.35
CA PRO A 142 10.23 -13.73 -3.64
C PRO A 142 10.86 -13.58 -5.04
N VAL A 143 10.83 -12.34 -5.57
CA VAL A 143 11.54 -11.92 -6.79
C VAL A 143 12.84 -11.19 -6.43
N TRP A 144 13.94 -11.62 -7.02
CA TRP A 144 15.28 -11.01 -6.95
C TRP A 144 16.12 -11.38 -8.17
#